data_AF-A0A1V5B0S6-F1
#
_entry.id   AF-A0A1V5B0S6-F1
#
_cell.length_a   1.000
_cell.length_b   1.000
_cell.length_c   1.000
_cell.angle_alpha   90.00
_cell.angle_beta   90.00
_cell.angle_gamma   90.00
#
_symmetry.space_group_name_H-M   'P 1'
#
loop_
_entity.id
_entity.type
_entity.pdbx_description
1 polymer ?
#
loop_
_entity_poly.entity_id
_entity_poly.type
_entity_poly.pdbx_seq_one_letter_code
_entity_poly.pdbx_strand_id
1 'polypeptide(L)'
;MLNEFAYCPRLCYIEWVQGEFLDSADTVDGRFQHRRVDAGSGGPSQDFETFHARSVYLTGAGITCRIDLLEGDGSRATPVDYKRGQAPDIPEGAYEPERVQLCAQGLVLRDNGFVCDQGVIYFVKSKKRVTIPFDEALVSRTRDLISALRAAAESSEMPPPLQHSPKCNRCSLAGICLPDEVTLLREMQADDERLVGAKEPDSDGAETEKNGPSGRIRRLLPSDDDAKPVYVVGRGNTVRKREERLEIWSQDGKVSEPKLREISMLSLYGGVEITTPAMVELMQRGVPVLHFTHGGWFQGICQGTTHKNVELRMLQFQCAADPKRSLFLARKVVAGKIKNCRTLLRRNNPEVGADSLALLAKLAEKAHEASASESLLGIEGAAAECYFSQFGGMLKEGGKDFSFLDRNRRPPKDPLNAVLSYLYGILVKDLFVTLLAVGFDPYLGFYHRPRYGRPALALDMMEEFRPLIADSVAINLFNNGEIAKGDFVKTRAGVSLSSGGKKAAVSGYERRMETEIIHPLFGYKVSYRRVLEVQSRLLARVVSGEIEQYPPFLTR
;
A
#
# COMPACT_ATOMS: atom_id res chain seq x y z
N MET A 1 -22.12 -2.51 4.73
CA MET A 1 -22.16 -2.04 3.32
C MET A 1 -22.88 -0.70 3.15
N LEU A 2 -24.19 -0.59 3.40
CA LEU A 2 -24.93 0.65 3.07
C LEU A 2 -24.51 1.86 3.92
N ASN A 3 -24.19 1.66 5.20
CA ASN A 3 -23.66 2.71 6.07
C ASN A 3 -22.34 3.27 5.50
N GLU A 4 -21.44 2.38 5.11
CA GLU A 4 -20.14 2.68 4.53
C GLU A 4 -20.28 3.37 3.17
N PHE A 5 -21.23 2.95 2.34
CA PHE A 5 -21.52 3.59 1.06
C PHE A 5 -22.05 5.02 1.24
N ALA A 6 -22.95 5.23 2.21
CA ALA A 6 -23.43 6.56 2.59
C ALA A 6 -22.29 7.44 3.13
N TYR A 7 -21.32 6.84 3.83
CA TYR A 7 -20.13 7.55 4.29
C TYR A 7 -19.25 7.98 3.11
N CYS A 8 -18.86 7.03 2.26
CA CYS A 8 -18.06 7.22 1.06
C CYS A 8 -18.24 6.04 0.09
N PRO A 9 -18.81 6.26 -1.11
CA PRO A 9 -19.01 5.20 -2.10
C PRO A 9 -17.73 4.42 -2.44
N ARG A 10 -16.61 5.13 -2.56
CA ARG A 10 -15.30 4.54 -2.85
C ARG A 10 -14.77 3.68 -1.72
N LEU A 11 -14.96 4.09 -0.46
CA LEU A 11 -14.59 3.26 0.70
C LEU A 11 -15.36 1.94 0.66
N CYS A 12 -16.68 2.02 0.46
CA CYS A 12 -17.49 0.81 0.37
C CYS A 12 -17.09 -0.09 -0.80
N TYR A 13 -16.73 0.48 -1.95
CA TYR A 13 -16.24 -0.29 -3.11
C TYR A 13 -14.94 -1.05 -2.76
N ILE A 14 -13.97 -0.37 -2.16
CA ILE A 14 -12.68 -1.00 -1.78
C ILE A 14 -12.92 -2.12 -0.75
N GLU A 15 -13.75 -1.89 0.27
CA GLU A 15 -14.04 -2.90 1.29
C GLU A 15 -14.81 -4.10 0.74
N TRP A 16 -15.92 -3.85 0.05
CA TRP A 16 -16.91 -4.89 -0.20
C TRP A 16 -16.86 -5.46 -1.61
N VAL A 17 -16.41 -4.67 -2.60
CA VAL A 17 -16.23 -5.13 -3.99
C VAL A 17 -14.81 -5.68 -4.17
N GLN A 18 -13.78 -4.94 -3.74
CA GLN A 18 -12.38 -5.38 -3.85
C GLN A 18 -11.93 -6.27 -2.70
N GLY A 19 -12.67 -6.30 -1.59
CA GLY A 19 -12.35 -7.15 -0.44
C GLY A 19 -11.19 -6.66 0.41
N GLU A 20 -10.83 -5.37 0.32
CA GLU A 20 -9.73 -4.73 1.06
C GLU A 20 -10.24 -4.11 2.36
N PHE A 21 -9.91 -4.72 3.48
CA PHE A 21 -10.25 -4.22 4.81
C PHE A 21 -8.96 -3.82 5.53
N LEU A 22 -8.83 -2.54 5.90
CA LEU A 22 -7.88 -2.11 6.92
C LEU A 22 -8.64 -1.70 8.16
N ASP A 23 -8.13 -2.20 9.28
CA ASP A 23 -8.64 -1.87 10.59
C ASP A 23 -8.07 -0.53 11.08
N SER A 24 -8.92 0.40 11.51
CA SER A 24 -8.52 1.51 12.38
C SER A 24 -8.68 1.11 13.84
N ALA A 25 -8.09 1.90 14.75
CA ALA A 25 -8.33 1.74 16.19
C ALA A 25 -9.83 1.70 16.53
N ASP A 26 -10.67 2.45 15.79
CA ASP A 26 -12.12 2.48 15.99
C ASP A 26 -12.84 1.23 15.44
N THR A 27 -12.38 0.61 14.34
CA THR A 27 -13.02 -0.60 13.77
C THR A 27 -12.64 -1.88 14.52
N VAL A 28 -11.39 -2.00 14.98
CA VAL A 28 -10.94 -3.12 15.83
C VAL A 28 -11.80 -3.20 17.08
N ASP A 29 -11.98 -2.06 17.75
CA ASP A 29 -12.78 -1.93 18.96
C ASP A 29 -14.26 -2.27 18.75
N GLY A 30 -14.82 -1.92 17.58
CA GLY A 30 -16.19 -2.29 17.19
C GLY A 30 -16.39 -3.80 17.13
N ARG A 31 -15.50 -4.53 16.43
CA ARG A 31 -15.60 -6.00 16.28
C ARG A 31 -15.54 -6.74 17.62
N PHE A 32 -14.73 -6.28 18.57
CA PHE A 32 -14.61 -6.91 19.89
C PHE A 32 -15.90 -6.84 20.72
N GLN A 33 -16.76 -5.84 20.51
CA GLN A 33 -18.04 -5.75 21.22
C GLN A 33 -19.20 -6.44 20.51
N HIS A 34 -19.22 -6.50 19.18
CA HIS A 34 -20.15 -7.41 18.48
C HIS A 34 -20.02 -8.84 19.01
N ARG A 35 -18.79 -9.33 19.20
CA ARG A 35 -18.54 -10.65 19.83
C ARG A 35 -19.11 -10.79 21.24
N ARG A 36 -19.20 -9.72 22.05
CA ARG A 36 -19.83 -9.76 23.39
C ARG A 36 -21.35 -9.71 23.32
N VAL A 37 -21.91 -9.01 22.33
CA VAL A 37 -23.36 -8.95 22.08
C VAL A 37 -23.86 -10.26 21.47
N ASP A 38 -23.05 -10.91 20.63
CA ASP A 38 -23.32 -12.21 19.99
C ASP A 38 -23.45 -13.37 20.98
N ALA A 39 -22.99 -13.21 22.23
CA ALA A 39 -22.96 -14.27 23.24
C ALA A 39 -24.30 -14.56 23.94
N GLY A 40 -25.42 -13.96 23.49
CA GLY A 40 -26.75 -14.20 24.08
C GLY A 40 -27.84 -14.31 23.01
N SER A 41 -28.33 -15.52 22.76
CA SER A 41 -29.44 -15.81 21.84
C SER A 41 -30.79 -15.85 22.59
N GLY A 42 -31.73 -14.99 22.21
CA GLY A 42 -33.14 -15.10 22.58
C GLY A 42 -34.01 -14.92 21.33
N GLY A 43 -34.81 -15.93 21.00
CA GLY A 43 -35.76 -15.88 19.87
C GLY A 43 -36.99 -15.04 20.20
N PRO A 44 -37.74 -14.54 19.19
CA PRO A 44 -38.96 -13.77 19.41
C PRO A 44 -40.06 -14.65 20.03
N SER A 45 -40.70 -14.18 21.12
CA SER A 45 -41.87 -14.82 21.72
C SER A 45 -43.14 -14.48 20.94
N GLN A 46 -44.09 -15.42 20.86
CA GLN A 46 -45.29 -15.35 20.01
C GLN A 46 -46.49 -14.60 20.61
N ASP A 47 -46.35 -13.87 21.70
CA ASP A 47 -47.45 -13.14 22.33
C ASP A 47 -47.28 -11.62 22.19
N PHE A 48 -48.40 -10.90 22.00
CA PHE A 48 -48.52 -9.45 21.81
C PHE A 48 -48.17 -8.65 23.09
N GLU A 49 -46.96 -8.83 23.61
CA GLU A 49 -46.35 -8.02 24.66
C GLU A 49 -45.14 -7.25 24.10
N THR A 50 -44.63 -6.31 24.90
CA THR A 50 -43.41 -5.58 24.56
C THR A 50 -42.26 -6.57 24.37
N PHE A 51 -41.76 -6.70 23.13
CA PHE A 51 -40.72 -7.67 22.81
C PHE A 51 -39.37 -6.99 22.59
N HIS A 52 -38.32 -7.68 23.04
CA HIS A 52 -36.93 -7.32 22.80
C HIS A 52 -36.26 -8.46 22.06
N ALA A 53 -36.07 -8.30 20.76
CA ALA A 53 -35.33 -9.27 19.95
C ALA A 53 -33.91 -8.75 19.68
N ARG A 54 -32.90 -9.61 19.80
CA ARG A 54 -31.48 -9.25 19.58
C ARG A 54 -30.91 -9.98 18.37
N SER A 55 -30.04 -9.30 17.63
CA SER A 55 -29.35 -9.85 16.44
C SER A 55 -30.30 -10.48 15.43
N VAL A 56 -31.37 -9.74 15.08
CA VAL A 56 -32.39 -10.20 14.12
C VAL A 56 -31.87 -9.97 12.70
N TYR A 57 -31.96 -10.99 11.85
CA TYR A 57 -31.70 -10.88 10.42
C TYR A 57 -33.03 -10.85 9.67
N LEU A 58 -33.27 -9.79 8.91
CA LEU A 58 -34.46 -9.66 8.07
C LEU A 58 -34.07 -9.21 6.67
N THR A 59 -34.84 -9.68 5.69
CA THR A 59 -34.66 -9.32 4.28
C THR A 59 -35.91 -8.59 3.79
N GLY A 60 -35.71 -7.48 3.09
CA GLY A 60 -36.76 -6.59 2.59
C GLY A 60 -36.13 -5.41 1.86
N ALA A 61 -36.88 -4.66 1.07
CA ALA A 61 -36.40 -3.52 0.26
C ALA A 61 -35.19 -3.88 -0.64
N GLY A 62 -35.05 -5.18 -0.96
CA GLY A 62 -33.93 -5.78 -1.67
C GLY A 62 -32.58 -5.75 -0.92
N ILE A 63 -32.58 -5.60 0.39
CA ILE A 63 -31.39 -5.69 1.25
C ILE A 63 -31.65 -6.68 2.39
N THR A 64 -30.57 -7.19 2.98
CA THR A 64 -30.63 -7.94 4.25
C THR A 64 -30.00 -7.10 5.33
N CYS A 65 -30.75 -6.85 6.39
CA CYS A 65 -30.31 -6.09 7.55
C CYS A 65 -30.08 -7.02 8.74
N ARG A 66 -28.99 -6.77 9.46
CA ARG A 66 -28.82 -7.21 10.84
C ARG A 66 -29.28 -6.06 11.75
N ILE A 67 -30.19 -6.36 12.67
CA ILE A 67 -30.73 -5.42 13.65
C ILE A 67 -30.25 -5.87 15.04
N ASP A 68 -29.47 -5.02 15.70
CA ASP A 68 -28.84 -5.37 16.98
C ASP A 68 -29.85 -5.53 18.10
N LEU A 69 -30.79 -4.59 18.21
CA LEU A 69 -31.92 -4.66 19.12
C LEU A 69 -33.17 -4.15 18.40
N LEU A 70 -34.26 -4.90 18.53
CA LEU A 70 -35.58 -4.55 18.06
C LEU A 70 -36.50 -4.43 19.27
N GLU A 71 -37.11 -3.25 19.45
CA GLU A 71 -38.11 -2.98 20.50
C GLU A 71 -39.48 -2.85 19.82
N GLY A 72 -40.50 -3.57 20.27
CA GLY A 72 -41.83 -3.48 19.65
C GLY A 72 -42.96 -3.86 20.59
N ASP A 73 -44.19 -3.56 20.20
CA ASP A 73 -45.44 -3.83 20.95
C ASP A 73 -46.39 -4.75 20.15
N GLY A 74 -45.82 -5.63 19.35
CA GLY A 74 -46.52 -6.53 18.44
C GLY A 74 -46.61 -5.97 17.02
N SER A 75 -47.48 -4.98 16.78
CA SER A 75 -47.70 -4.41 15.43
C SER A 75 -46.70 -3.33 15.05
N ARG A 76 -46.11 -2.62 16.03
CA ARG A 76 -45.04 -1.65 15.79
C ARG A 76 -43.70 -2.23 16.22
N ALA A 77 -42.67 -1.95 15.43
CA ALA A 77 -41.31 -2.35 15.73
C ALA A 77 -40.35 -1.17 15.48
N THR A 78 -39.43 -0.94 16.40
CA THR A 78 -38.45 0.15 16.39
C THR A 78 -37.04 -0.44 16.48
N PRO A 79 -36.21 -0.29 15.43
CA PRO A 79 -34.82 -0.72 15.50
C PRO A 79 -34.01 0.22 16.40
N VAL A 80 -33.13 -0.37 17.21
CA VAL A 80 -32.21 0.35 18.11
C VAL A 80 -30.77 -0.01 17.78
N ASP A 81 -29.99 1.00 17.39
CA ASP A 81 -28.56 0.89 17.07
C ASP A 81 -27.70 1.44 18.23
N TYR A 82 -26.65 0.72 18.61
CA TYR A 82 -25.77 1.09 19.71
C TYR A 82 -24.45 1.66 19.20
N LYS A 83 -24.14 2.90 19.58
CA LYS A 83 -22.89 3.58 19.21
C LYS A 83 -22.03 3.88 20.43
N ARG A 84 -20.73 3.55 20.38
CA ARG A 84 -19.77 3.91 21.45
C ARG A 84 -19.51 5.42 21.54
N GLY A 85 -19.67 6.14 20.43
CA GLY A 85 -19.38 7.57 20.35
C GLY A 85 -20.22 8.44 21.27
N GLN A 86 -19.91 9.73 21.30
CA GLN A 86 -20.84 10.74 21.81
C GLN A 86 -21.79 11.13 20.67
N ALA A 87 -23.03 11.47 21.03
CA ALA A 87 -23.97 12.02 20.07
C ALA A 87 -23.35 13.30 19.45
N PRO A 88 -23.34 13.43 18.12
CA PRO A 88 -22.82 14.63 17.48
C PRO A 88 -23.69 15.85 17.84
N ASP A 89 -23.04 17.00 17.97
CA ASP A 89 -23.72 18.28 18.21
C ASP A 89 -24.17 18.88 16.88
N ILE A 90 -25.14 18.22 16.26
CA ILE A 90 -25.79 18.63 15.00
C ILE A 90 -27.31 18.54 15.18
N PRO A 91 -28.11 19.34 14.46
CA PRO A 91 -29.56 19.37 14.61
C PRO A 91 -30.22 17.99 14.47
N GLU A 92 -29.70 17.15 13.58
CA GLU A 92 -30.22 15.83 13.28
C GLU A 92 -29.83 14.77 14.33
N GLY A 93 -28.94 15.11 15.27
CA GLY A 93 -28.51 14.27 16.40
C GLY A 93 -27.70 13.02 16.03
N ALA A 94 -27.50 12.75 14.73
CA ALA A 94 -26.76 11.61 14.19
C ALA A 94 -26.29 11.89 12.76
N TYR A 95 -25.16 11.32 12.36
CA TYR A 95 -24.64 11.52 11.01
C TYR A 95 -25.46 10.75 9.97
N GLU A 96 -25.45 11.21 8.71
CA GLU A 96 -26.21 10.61 7.61
C GLU A 96 -26.05 9.08 7.51
N PRO A 97 -24.84 8.48 7.60
CA PRO A 97 -24.70 7.02 7.53
C PRO A 97 -25.51 6.26 8.59
N GLU A 98 -25.55 6.78 9.82
CA GLU A 98 -26.27 6.16 10.93
C GLU A 98 -27.78 6.26 10.73
N ARG A 99 -28.24 7.41 10.25
CA ARG A 99 -29.65 7.66 9.91
C ARG A 99 -30.12 6.77 8.75
N VAL A 100 -29.31 6.66 7.70
CA VAL A 100 -29.59 5.79 6.54
C VAL A 100 -29.61 4.32 6.95
N GLN A 101 -28.68 3.88 7.80
CA GLN A 101 -28.66 2.50 8.30
C GLN A 101 -29.94 2.17 9.09
N LEU A 102 -30.37 3.05 10.00
CA LEU A 102 -31.62 2.84 10.74
C LEU A 102 -32.85 2.89 9.83
N CYS A 103 -32.90 3.83 8.89
CA CYS A 103 -34.00 3.91 7.94
C CYS A 103 -34.09 2.64 7.08
N ALA A 104 -32.95 2.10 6.64
CA ALA A 104 -32.89 0.84 5.90
C ALA A 104 -33.45 -0.33 6.73
N GLN A 105 -33.11 -0.43 8.02
CA GLN A 105 -33.71 -1.42 8.93
C GLN A 105 -35.22 -1.21 9.07
N GLY A 106 -35.68 0.04 9.16
CA GLY A 106 -37.10 0.39 9.18
C GLY A 106 -37.86 -0.01 7.92
N LEU A 107 -37.25 0.20 6.74
CA LEU A 107 -37.82 -0.23 5.45
C LEU A 107 -37.95 -1.75 5.38
N VAL A 108 -36.93 -2.49 5.84
CA VAL A 108 -36.99 -3.95 5.93
C VAL A 108 -38.12 -4.40 6.87
N LEU A 109 -38.29 -3.74 8.02
CA LEU A 109 -39.38 -4.05 8.95
C LEU A 109 -40.76 -3.79 8.32
N ARG A 110 -40.93 -2.67 7.59
CA ARG A 110 -42.16 -2.35 6.85
C ARG A 110 -42.51 -3.42 5.82
N ASP A 111 -41.53 -3.86 5.05
CA ASP A 111 -41.71 -4.93 4.05
C ASP A 111 -42.05 -6.29 4.67
N ASN A 112 -41.70 -6.49 5.95
CA ASN A 112 -42.03 -7.69 6.72
C ASN A 112 -43.32 -7.52 7.56
N GLY A 113 -44.13 -6.48 7.29
CA GLY A 113 -45.47 -6.31 7.86
C GLY A 113 -45.53 -5.52 9.18
N PHE A 114 -44.42 -4.98 9.67
CA PHE A 114 -44.40 -4.14 10.86
C PHE A 114 -44.65 -2.66 10.54
N VAL A 115 -45.32 -1.94 11.44
CA VAL A 115 -45.38 -0.48 11.38
C VAL A 115 -44.11 0.08 12.02
N CYS A 116 -43.30 0.80 11.25
CA CYS A 116 -42.01 1.33 11.70
C CYS A 116 -41.80 2.75 11.17
N ASP A 117 -42.05 3.77 12.00
CA ASP A 117 -42.01 5.18 11.57
C ASP A 117 -40.73 5.90 12.00
N GLN A 118 -39.92 5.25 12.85
CA GLN A 118 -38.71 5.82 13.43
C GLN A 118 -37.75 4.71 13.90
N GLY A 119 -36.50 5.09 14.15
CA GLY A 119 -35.49 4.26 14.81
C GLY A 119 -34.82 5.02 15.95
N VAL A 120 -34.03 4.33 16.77
CA VAL A 120 -33.31 4.94 17.90
C VAL A 120 -31.83 4.63 17.82
N ILE A 121 -30.99 5.64 18.04
CA ILE A 121 -29.56 5.47 18.30
C ILE A 121 -29.30 5.69 19.78
N TYR A 122 -28.63 4.74 20.43
CA TYR A 122 -28.14 4.89 21.79
C TYR A 122 -26.63 5.12 21.81
N PHE A 123 -26.23 6.33 22.20
CA PHE A 123 -24.81 6.71 22.36
C PHE A 123 -24.31 6.38 23.76
N VAL A 124 -23.42 5.39 23.88
CA VAL A 124 -22.96 4.85 25.17
C VAL A 124 -22.15 5.87 25.98
N LYS A 125 -21.25 6.63 25.34
CA LYS A 125 -20.41 7.63 26.05
C LYS A 125 -21.23 8.79 26.62
N SER A 126 -22.22 9.28 25.88
CA SER A 126 -23.08 10.37 26.32
C SER A 126 -24.37 9.89 27.03
N LYS A 127 -24.62 8.57 27.07
CA LYS A 127 -25.87 7.95 27.55
C LYS A 127 -27.13 8.60 26.96
N LYS A 128 -27.06 9.05 25.71
CA LYS A 128 -28.13 9.78 25.02
C LYS A 128 -28.87 8.85 24.06
N ARG A 129 -30.20 8.81 24.14
CA ARG A 129 -31.07 8.21 23.11
C ARG A 129 -31.46 9.30 22.12
N VAL A 130 -31.22 9.06 20.84
CA VAL A 130 -31.59 9.95 19.74
C VAL A 130 -32.58 9.22 18.86
N THR A 131 -33.79 9.76 18.74
CA THR A 131 -34.84 9.21 17.87
C THR A 131 -34.70 9.79 16.48
N ILE A 132 -34.67 8.94 15.47
CA ILE A 132 -34.54 9.31 14.06
C ILE A 132 -35.88 9.02 13.37
N PRO A 133 -36.66 10.04 12.99
CA PRO A 133 -37.88 9.84 12.22
C PRO A 133 -37.56 9.40 10.79
N PHE A 134 -38.37 8.49 10.25
CA PHE A 134 -38.25 8.02 8.87
C PHE A 134 -39.19 8.82 7.95
N ASP A 135 -38.88 10.11 7.83
CA ASP A 135 -39.56 11.02 6.92
C ASP A 135 -39.34 10.64 5.44
N GLU A 136 -40.15 11.22 4.56
CA GLU A 136 -40.10 10.93 3.12
C GLU A 136 -38.73 11.23 2.51
N ALA A 137 -38.06 12.29 2.98
CA ALA A 137 -36.73 12.69 2.50
C ALA A 137 -35.67 11.63 2.83
N LEU A 138 -35.62 11.15 4.08
CA LEU A 138 -34.69 10.11 4.51
C LEU A 138 -34.99 8.76 3.86
N VAL A 139 -36.27 8.44 3.68
CA VAL A 139 -36.70 7.22 2.97
C VAL A 139 -36.27 7.26 1.51
N SER A 140 -36.51 8.37 0.80
CA SER A 140 -36.08 8.58 -0.59
C SER A 140 -34.56 8.46 -0.69
N ARG A 141 -33.83 9.18 0.17
CA ARG A 141 -32.36 9.14 0.22
C ARG A 141 -31.81 7.74 0.46
N THR A 142 -32.44 6.98 1.36
CA THR A 142 -32.04 5.60 1.67
C THR A 142 -32.23 4.68 0.46
N ARG A 143 -33.37 4.80 -0.25
CA ARG A 143 -33.62 4.03 -1.48
C ARG A 143 -32.64 4.39 -2.60
N ASP A 144 -32.34 5.68 -2.77
CA ASP A 144 -31.34 6.14 -3.74
C ASP A 144 -29.96 5.55 -3.46
N LEU A 145 -29.54 5.54 -2.20
CA LEU A 145 -28.26 4.96 -1.78
C LEU A 145 -28.22 3.43 -1.97
N ILE A 146 -29.32 2.72 -1.73
CA ILE A 146 -29.42 1.28 -2.00
C ILE A 146 -29.25 1.02 -3.51
N SER A 147 -29.93 1.81 -4.35
CA SER A 147 -29.83 1.69 -5.81
C SER A 147 -28.42 1.99 -6.31
N ALA A 148 -27.82 3.09 -5.84
CA ALA A 148 -26.47 3.50 -6.20
C ALA A 148 -25.41 2.50 -5.72
N LEU A 149 -25.57 1.90 -4.53
CA LEU A 149 -24.68 0.85 -4.04
C LEU A 149 -24.69 -0.38 -4.96
N ARG A 150 -25.88 -0.82 -5.41
CA ARG A 150 -25.97 -1.96 -6.34
C ARG A 150 -25.30 -1.63 -7.68
N ALA A 151 -25.61 -0.47 -8.25
CA ALA A 151 -24.99 -0.02 -9.50
C ALA A 151 -23.46 0.06 -9.37
N ALA A 152 -22.94 0.56 -8.26
CA ALA A 152 -21.50 0.62 -8.01
C ALA A 152 -20.88 -0.78 -7.84
N ALA A 153 -21.59 -1.74 -7.23
CA ALA A 153 -21.09 -3.11 -7.05
C ALA A 153 -21.13 -3.95 -8.35
N GLU A 154 -22.02 -3.60 -9.29
CA GLU A 154 -22.11 -4.23 -10.61
C GLU A 154 -21.16 -3.58 -11.64
N SER A 155 -20.74 -2.34 -11.37
CA SER A 155 -19.76 -1.61 -12.19
C SER A 155 -18.35 -2.18 -12.01
N SER A 156 -17.59 -2.26 -13.11
CA SER A 156 -16.13 -2.50 -13.06
C SER A 156 -15.33 -1.22 -12.82
N GLU A 157 -16.01 -0.07 -12.71
CA GLU A 157 -15.40 1.22 -12.44
C GLU A 157 -15.60 1.61 -10.98
N MET A 158 -14.47 1.73 -10.27
CA MET A 158 -14.44 2.19 -8.89
C MET A 158 -14.87 3.67 -8.78
N PRO A 159 -15.76 4.03 -7.84
CA PRO A 159 -16.17 5.42 -7.64
C PRO A 159 -14.99 6.37 -7.37
N PRO A 160 -15.04 7.63 -7.83
CA PRO A 160 -13.96 8.59 -7.63
C PRO A 160 -13.74 8.91 -6.14
N PRO A 161 -12.53 9.33 -5.75
CA PRO A 161 -12.27 9.78 -4.39
C PRO A 161 -13.09 11.03 -4.05
N LEU A 162 -13.42 11.20 -2.77
CA LEU A 162 -14.04 12.43 -2.28
C LEU A 162 -13.04 13.59 -2.41
N GLN A 163 -13.46 14.67 -3.04
CA GLN A 163 -12.63 15.87 -3.20
C GLN A 163 -12.58 16.67 -1.91
N HIS A 164 -11.37 16.89 -1.39
CA HIS A 164 -11.09 17.69 -0.19
C HIS A 164 -12.02 17.41 1.01
N SER A 165 -12.56 16.19 1.15
CA SER A 165 -13.50 15.88 2.22
C SER A 165 -12.78 15.68 3.55
N PRO A 166 -13.27 16.24 4.68
CA PRO A 166 -12.72 15.97 6.01
C PRO A 166 -12.93 14.51 6.44
N LYS A 167 -13.87 13.78 5.80
CA LYS A 167 -14.09 12.34 6.01
C LYS A 167 -12.83 11.51 5.73
N CYS A 168 -11.97 11.97 4.81
CA CYS A 168 -10.74 11.26 4.46
C CYS A 168 -9.70 11.26 5.59
N ASN A 169 -9.70 12.25 6.48
CA ASN A 169 -8.69 12.39 7.54
C ASN A 169 -8.71 11.27 8.58
N ARG A 170 -9.87 10.62 8.77
CA ARG A 170 -10.06 9.50 9.73
C ARG A 170 -10.42 8.19 9.04
N CYS A 171 -10.31 8.15 7.72
CA CYS A 171 -10.61 6.98 6.92
C CYS A 171 -9.48 5.96 7.05
N SER A 172 -9.77 4.74 7.51
CA SER A 172 -8.78 3.64 7.58
C SER A 172 -8.16 3.31 6.23
N LEU A 173 -8.93 3.51 5.16
CA LEU A 173 -8.50 3.25 3.78
C LEU A 173 -7.85 4.46 3.11
N ALA A 174 -7.58 5.57 3.79
CA ALA A 174 -6.93 6.74 3.17
C ALA A 174 -5.60 6.37 2.50
N GLY A 175 -4.82 5.48 3.13
CA GLY A 175 -3.56 4.98 2.58
C GLY A 175 -3.71 4.03 1.38
N ILE A 176 -4.88 3.43 1.18
CA ILE A 176 -5.19 2.58 0.02
C ILE A 176 -5.79 3.42 -1.11
N CYS A 177 -6.74 4.28 -0.74
CA CYS A 177 -7.51 5.14 -1.61
C CYS A 177 -6.63 6.20 -2.28
N LEU A 178 -5.70 6.79 -1.51
CA LEU A 178 -4.82 7.91 -1.90
C LEU A 178 -5.62 9.09 -2.51
N PRO A 179 -6.67 9.59 -1.83
CA PRO A 179 -7.62 10.49 -2.47
C PRO A 179 -6.99 11.84 -2.82
N ASP A 180 -6.15 12.41 -1.95
CA ASP A 180 -5.50 13.69 -2.22
C ASP A 180 -4.42 13.57 -3.31
N GLU A 181 -3.65 12.46 -3.35
CA GLU A 181 -2.68 12.20 -4.42
C GLU A 181 -3.35 12.01 -5.78
N VAL A 182 -4.41 11.21 -5.84
CA VAL A 182 -5.17 10.97 -7.08
C VAL A 182 -5.80 12.27 -7.57
N THR A 183 -6.44 13.04 -6.67
CA THR A 183 -7.02 14.34 -7.03
C THR A 183 -5.95 15.30 -7.55
N LEU A 184 -4.81 15.46 -6.86
CA LEU A 184 -3.75 16.34 -7.33
C LEU A 184 -3.23 15.92 -8.71
N LEU A 185 -2.99 14.63 -8.93
CA LEU A 185 -2.47 14.15 -10.22
C LEU A 185 -3.44 14.40 -11.37
N ARG A 186 -4.75 14.25 -11.13
CA ARG A 186 -5.79 14.56 -12.12
C ARG A 186 -5.87 16.07 -12.41
N GLU A 187 -5.74 16.91 -11.40
CA GLU A 187 -5.69 18.37 -11.57
C GLU A 187 -4.47 18.80 -12.37
N MET A 188 -3.28 18.27 -12.04
CA MET A 188 -2.05 18.55 -12.78
C MET A 188 -2.16 18.13 -14.25
N GLN A 189 -2.77 16.97 -14.54
CA GLN A 189 -3.01 16.51 -15.90
C GLN A 189 -3.95 17.46 -16.67
N ALA A 190 -5.06 17.88 -16.04
CA ALA A 190 -5.98 18.83 -16.66
C ALA A 190 -5.34 20.20 -16.93
N ASP A 191 -4.42 20.65 -16.06
CA ASP A 191 -3.68 21.90 -16.26
C ASP A 191 -2.66 21.78 -17.41
N ASP A 192 -1.93 20.65 -17.51
CA ASP A 192 -1.03 20.38 -18.64
C ASP A 192 -1.79 20.34 -19.98
N GLU A 193 -2.96 19.71 -20.04
CA GLU A 193 -3.80 19.68 -21.24
C GLU A 193 -4.29 21.07 -21.66
N ARG A 194 -4.67 21.92 -20.69
CA ARG A 194 -5.07 23.30 -20.95
C ARG A 194 -3.91 24.14 -21.49
N LEU A 195 -2.69 23.92 -21.00
CA LEU A 195 -1.48 24.60 -21.47
C LEU A 195 -1.09 24.15 -22.88
N VAL A 196 -1.31 22.87 -23.24
CA VAL A 196 -1.06 22.35 -24.60
C VAL A 196 -2.16 22.80 -25.58
N GLY A 197 -3.39 23.00 -25.10
CA GLY A 197 -4.54 23.47 -25.90
C GLY A 197 -4.61 24.98 -26.12
N ALA A 198 -3.94 25.78 -25.28
CA ALA A 198 -3.80 27.22 -25.46
C ALA A 198 -2.68 27.52 -26.47
N LYS A 199 -3.04 27.92 -27.69
CA LYS A 199 -2.11 28.67 -28.56
C LYS A 199 -1.66 29.91 -27.77
N GLU A 200 -0.34 30.16 -27.78
CA GLU A 200 0.37 31.25 -27.11
C GLU A 200 -0.52 32.46 -26.79
N PRO A 201 -0.69 32.83 -25.51
CA PRO A 201 -0.99 34.20 -25.17
C PRO A 201 0.30 35.00 -25.22
N ASP A 202 0.21 36.17 -25.86
CA ASP A 202 1.24 37.19 -25.92
C ASP A 202 1.90 37.43 -24.56
N SER A 203 3.20 37.70 -24.64
CA SER A 203 4.04 38.13 -23.54
C SER A 203 3.44 39.34 -22.82
N ASP A 204 2.94 39.13 -21.60
CA ASP A 204 3.04 40.14 -20.56
C ASP A 204 3.04 39.51 -19.18
N GLY A 205 4.02 39.93 -18.38
CA GLY A 205 4.38 39.33 -17.11
C GLY A 205 3.27 39.42 -16.07
N ALA A 206 2.80 38.27 -15.63
CA ALA A 206 2.16 38.12 -14.34
C ALA A 206 3.02 37.20 -13.48
N GLU A 207 3.55 37.76 -12.40
CA GLU A 207 4.28 37.06 -11.36
C GLU A 207 3.43 35.89 -10.83
N THR A 208 3.79 34.68 -11.23
CA THR A 208 3.16 33.45 -10.73
C THR A 208 3.64 33.22 -9.30
N GLU A 209 2.69 33.20 -8.37
CA GLU A 209 2.91 32.99 -6.95
C GLU A 209 3.85 31.80 -6.68
N LYS A 210 4.91 32.08 -5.92
CA LYS A 210 5.94 31.13 -5.46
C LYS A 210 5.43 30.14 -4.42
N ASN A 211 4.28 29.52 -4.62
CA ASN A 211 3.82 28.38 -3.83
C ASN A 211 3.63 27.19 -4.77
N GLY A 212 4.64 26.31 -4.85
CA GLY A 212 4.53 25.07 -5.63
C GLY A 212 3.36 24.19 -5.19
N PRO A 213 3.02 23.13 -5.94
CA PRO A 213 1.90 22.22 -5.66
C PRO A 213 1.93 21.57 -4.27
N SER A 214 3.07 21.64 -3.57
CA SER A 214 3.25 21.20 -2.17
C SER A 214 2.37 21.92 -1.14
N GLY A 215 1.72 23.03 -1.49
CA GLY A 215 0.77 23.73 -0.60
C GLY A 215 -0.67 23.20 -0.63
N ARG A 216 -1.01 22.29 -1.56
CA ARG A 216 -2.40 21.87 -1.85
C ARG A 216 -2.82 20.52 -1.30
N ILE A 217 -1.88 19.67 -0.86
CA ILE A 217 -2.20 18.35 -0.30
C ILE A 217 -2.32 18.45 1.21
N ARG A 218 -3.47 18.04 1.74
CA ARG A 218 -3.64 17.90 3.18
C ARG A 218 -2.88 16.65 3.61
N ARG A 219 -2.31 16.69 4.82
CA ARG A 219 -1.70 15.50 5.41
C ARG A 219 -2.80 14.52 5.77
N LEU A 220 -3.19 13.66 4.83
CA LEU A 220 -3.92 12.45 5.14
C LEU A 220 -2.90 11.51 5.76
N LEU A 221 -2.92 11.41 7.09
CA LEU A 221 -2.17 10.39 7.81
C LEU A 221 -2.98 9.10 7.74
N PRO A 222 -2.70 8.14 6.85
CA PRO A 222 -2.76 6.78 7.35
C PRO A 222 -1.75 6.71 8.51
N SER A 223 -2.16 6.10 9.61
CA SER A 223 -1.25 5.78 10.71
C SER A 223 0.01 5.15 10.11
N ASP A 224 1.20 5.61 10.50
CA ASP A 224 2.40 4.83 10.21
C ASP A 224 2.11 3.42 10.71
N ASP A 225 2.21 2.46 9.80
CA ASP A 225 2.10 1.07 10.20
C ASP A 225 3.39 0.78 10.96
N ASP A 226 3.36 0.93 12.29
CA ASP A 226 4.47 0.64 13.21
C ASP A 226 4.95 -0.83 13.10
N ALA A 227 4.28 -1.62 12.26
CA ALA A 227 4.61 -2.97 11.89
C ALA A 227 5.97 -3.08 11.19
N LYS A 228 6.90 -3.80 11.83
CA LYS A 228 8.27 -4.01 11.36
C LYS A 228 8.49 -5.42 10.82
N PRO A 229 9.41 -5.60 9.84
CA PRO A 229 9.81 -6.93 9.42
C PRO A 229 10.60 -7.62 10.53
N VAL A 230 10.30 -8.88 10.78
CA VAL A 230 10.98 -9.72 11.77
C VAL A 230 11.89 -10.70 11.03
N TYR A 231 13.18 -10.67 11.35
CA TYR A 231 14.20 -11.54 10.76
C TYR A 231 14.62 -12.62 11.76
N VAL A 232 14.42 -13.89 11.41
CA VAL A 232 14.87 -15.03 12.22
C VAL A 232 15.97 -15.76 11.47
N VAL A 233 17.17 -15.76 12.02
CA VAL A 233 18.37 -16.33 11.40
C VAL A 233 18.96 -17.41 12.31
N GLY A 234 19.22 -18.59 11.76
CA GLY A 234 19.93 -19.66 12.46
C GLY A 234 19.25 -21.01 12.33
N ARG A 235 20.01 -22.10 12.52
CA ARG A 235 19.47 -23.46 12.48
C ARG A 235 18.90 -23.83 13.85
N GLY A 236 17.71 -24.42 13.88
CA GLY A 236 17.08 -24.89 15.11
C GLY A 236 16.34 -23.81 15.92
N ASN A 237 16.20 -22.60 15.37
CA ASN A 237 15.29 -21.62 15.94
C ASN A 237 13.85 -21.99 15.60
N THR A 238 12.90 -21.77 16.53
CA THR A 238 11.48 -22.06 16.33
C THR A 238 10.62 -20.82 16.58
N VAL A 239 9.67 -20.56 15.67
CA VAL A 239 8.66 -19.49 15.80
C VAL A 239 7.31 -20.08 16.22
N ARG A 240 6.77 -19.57 17.33
CA ARG A 240 5.54 -20.07 17.97
C ARG A 240 4.57 -18.94 18.26
N LYS A 241 3.26 -19.18 18.12
CA LYS A 241 2.22 -18.23 18.55
C LYS A 241 1.91 -18.45 20.02
N ARG A 242 1.83 -17.36 20.77
CA ARG A 242 1.22 -17.33 22.11
C ARG A 242 0.38 -16.07 22.24
N GLU A 243 -0.93 -16.25 22.38
CA GLU A 243 -1.90 -15.14 22.42
C GLU A 243 -1.69 -14.16 21.24
N GLU A 244 -1.46 -12.87 21.52
CA GLU A 244 -1.23 -11.81 20.54
C GLU A 244 0.26 -11.59 20.21
N ARG A 245 1.13 -12.60 20.41
CA ARG A 245 2.58 -12.52 20.22
C ARG A 245 3.13 -13.71 19.41
N LEU A 246 4.24 -13.47 18.72
CA LEU A 246 5.11 -14.53 18.19
C LEU A 246 6.35 -14.67 19.06
N GLU A 247 6.51 -15.81 19.73
CA GLU A 247 7.73 -16.14 20.45
C GLU A 247 8.76 -16.79 19.52
N ILE A 248 10.00 -16.31 19.56
CA ILE A 248 11.15 -16.85 18.84
C ILE A 248 12.06 -17.54 19.86
N TRP A 249 12.26 -18.85 19.69
CA TRP A 249 13.07 -19.70 20.55
C TRP A 249 14.33 -20.15 19.84
N SER A 250 15.47 -20.16 20.54
CA SER A 250 16.70 -20.87 20.17
C SER A 250 16.91 -22.09 21.05
N GLN A 251 18.01 -22.82 20.86
CA GLN A 251 18.39 -23.94 21.74
C GLN A 251 18.66 -23.48 23.18
N ASP A 252 19.09 -22.23 23.37
CA ASP A 252 19.44 -21.65 24.67
C ASP A 252 18.25 -20.96 25.37
N GLY A 253 17.05 -20.96 24.76
CA GLY A 253 15.83 -20.40 25.33
C GLY A 253 15.13 -19.37 24.45
N LYS A 254 14.26 -18.54 25.05
CA LYS A 254 13.49 -17.52 24.33
C LYS A 254 14.37 -16.33 23.97
N VAL A 255 14.43 -15.98 22.68
CA VAL A 255 15.24 -14.89 22.15
C VAL A 255 14.45 -13.59 22.00
N SER A 256 13.19 -13.67 21.54
CA SER A 256 12.35 -12.49 21.26
C SER A 256 10.86 -12.83 21.27
N GLU A 257 9.99 -11.82 21.44
CA GLU A 257 8.53 -11.98 21.49
C GLU A 257 7.73 -10.79 20.90
N PRO A 258 7.92 -10.44 19.61
CA PRO A 258 7.18 -9.36 18.97
C PRO A 258 5.65 -9.55 19.03
N LYS A 259 4.91 -8.45 19.21
CA LYS A 259 3.43 -8.49 19.15
C LYS A 259 2.99 -8.65 17.71
N LEU A 260 1.96 -9.46 17.46
CA LEU A 260 1.48 -9.74 16.09
C LEU A 260 1.09 -8.48 15.32
N ARG A 261 0.52 -7.47 15.99
CA ARG A 261 0.18 -6.17 15.37
C ARG A 261 1.38 -5.34 14.94
N GLU A 262 2.58 -5.66 15.43
CA GLU A 262 3.84 -4.95 15.17
C GLU A 262 4.68 -5.69 14.11
N ILE A 263 4.11 -6.68 13.41
CA ILE A 263 4.84 -7.51 12.43
C ILE A 263 4.25 -7.25 11.04
N SER A 264 5.04 -6.64 10.15
CA SER A 264 4.65 -6.45 8.75
C SER A 264 5.02 -7.63 7.87
N MET A 265 6.05 -8.39 8.25
CA MET A 265 6.54 -9.55 7.52
C MET A 265 7.43 -10.42 8.42
N LEU A 266 7.43 -11.73 8.20
CA LEU A 266 8.34 -12.65 8.88
C LEU A 266 9.31 -13.28 7.88
N SER A 267 10.61 -13.07 8.06
CA SER A 267 11.67 -13.61 7.20
C SER A 267 12.48 -14.69 7.91
N LEU A 268 12.41 -15.92 7.40
CA LEU A 268 13.02 -17.11 7.99
C LEU A 268 14.28 -17.50 7.20
N TYR A 269 15.45 -17.46 7.84
CA TYR A 269 16.75 -17.74 7.23
C TYR A 269 17.39 -19.01 7.76
N GLY A 270 17.66 -19.95 6.86
CA GLY A 270 18.17 -21.27 7.22
C GLY A 270 17.06 -22.15 7.78
N GLY A 271 17.41 -23.31 8.32
CA GLY A 271 16.45 -24.28 8.86
C GLY A 271 15.76 -23.82 10.15
N VAL A 272 15.05 -22.70 10.09
CA VAL A 272 14.14 -22.17 11.11
C VAL A 272 12.80 -22.87 10.96
N GLU A 273 12.23 -23.29 12.08
CA GLU A 273 10.93 -23.94 12.13
C GLU A 273 9.85 -22.92 12.51
N ILE A 274 8.66 -23.07 11.94
CA ILE A 274 7.47 -22.30 12.30
C ILE A 274 6.33 -23.26 12.59
N THR A 275 5.65 -23.07 13.72
CA THR A 275 4.52 -23.90 14.10
C THR A 275 3.27 -23.57 13.28
N THR A 276 2.41 -24.56 13.03
CA THR A 276 1.16 -24.38 12.27
C THR A 276 0.27 -23.27 12.84
N PRO A 277 0.04 -23.14 14.17
CA PRO A 277 -0.76 -22.03 14.70
C PRO A 277 -0.17 -20.64 14.41
N ALA A 278 1.15 -20.51 14.43
CA ALA A 278 1.82 -19.26 14.05
C ALA A 278 1.64 -18.95 12.57
N MET A 279 1.81 -19.96 11.71
CA MET A 279 1.63 -19.80 10.26
C MET A 279 0.19 -19.42 9.91
N VAL A 280 -0.81 -20.14 10.44
CA VAL A 280 -2.24 -19.88 10.16
C VAL A 280 -2.64 -18.48 10.60
N GLU A 281 -2.18 -18.03 11.78
CA GLU A 281 -2.45 -16.68 12.27
C GLU A 281 -1.86 -15.60 11.35
N LEU A 282 -0.61 -15.78 10.91
CA LEU A 282 0.03 -14.85 9.98
C LEU A 282 -0.71 -14.81 8.64
N MET A 283 -1.13 -15.95 8.11
CA MET A 283 -1.96 -16.02 6.89
C MET A 283 -3.30 -15.31 7.05
N GLN A 284 -4.00 -15.48 8.18
CA GLN A 284 -5.28 -14.83 8.46
C GLN A 284 -5.14 -13.31 8.59
N ARG A 285 -4.00 -12.82 9.09
CA ARG A 285 -3.67 -11.39 9.19
C ARG A 285 -3.11 -10.81 7.89
N GLY A 286 -2.86 -11.62 6.87
CA GLY A 286 -2.21 -11.17 5.64
C GLY A 286 -0.72 -10.83 5.82
N VAL A 287 -0.07 -11.31 6.89
CA VAL A 287 1.36 -11.11 7.13
C VAL A 287 2.15 -12.20 6.39
N PRO A 288 2.96 -11.85 5.38
CA PRO A 288 3.69 -12.83 4.58
C PRO A 288 4.88 -13.42 5.36
N VAL A 289 5.13 -14.72 5.13
CA VAL A 289 6.30 -15.44 5.63
C VAL A 289 7.25 -15.74 4.47
N LEU A 290 8.43 -15.12 4.46
CA LEU A 290 9.45 -15.31 3.45
C LEU A 290 10.47 -16.37 3.90
N HIS A 291 10.75 -17.33 3.02
CA HIS A 291 11.72 -18.40 3.28
C HIS A 291 13.02 -18.17 2.52
N PHE A 292 14.15 -18.30 3.24
CA PHE A 292 15.48 -18.16 2.70
C PHE A 292 16.38 -19.34 3.10
N THR A 293 17.25 -19.76 2.18
CA THR A 293 18.38 -20.65 2.50
C THR A 293 19.33 -20.00 3.50
N HIS A 294 20.22 -20.80 4.09
CA HIS A 294 21.33 -20.28 4.92
C HIS A 294 22.22 -19.28 4.13
N GLY A 295 22.31 -19.48 2.81
CA GLY A 295 23.01 -18.57 1.89
C GLY A 295 22.31 -17.21 1.70
N GLY A 296 21.11 -16.99 2.25
CA GLY A 296 20.29 -15.80 2.00
C GLY A 296 19.57 -15.83 0.65
N TRP A 297 19.65 -16.95 -0.08
CA TRP A 297 18.84 -17.15 -1.29
C TRP A 297 17.40 -17.38 -0.92
N PHE A 298 16.51 -16.63 -1.54
CA PHE A 298 15.08 -16.77 -1.36
C PHE A 298 14.57 -18.08 -1.96
N GLN A 299 13.59 -18.69 -1.30
CA GLN A 299 13.00 -19.99 -1.68
C GLN A 299 11.52 -19.87 -1.99
N GLY A 300 10.79 -19.02 -1.26
CA GLY A 300 9.36 -18.85 -1.50
C GLY A 300 8.67 -18.01 -0.43
N ILE A 301 7.36 -17.84 -0.62
CA ILE A 301 6.46 -17.10 0.27
C ILE A 301 5.37 -18.06 0.74
N CYS A 302 5.14 -18.10 2.04
CA CYS A 302 3.91 -18.62 2.62
C CYS A 302 3.03 -17.44 3.01
N GLN A 303 1.85 -17.36 2.41
CA GLN A 303 0.86 -16.32 2.69
C GLN A 303 -0.54 -16.93 2.61
N GLY A 304 -1.54 -16.18 3.07
CA GLY A 304 -2.94 -16.55 2.93
C GLY A 304 -3.38 -16.57 1.46
N THR A 305 -4.69 -16.62 1.23
CA THR A 305 -5.25 -16.48 -0.12
C THR A 305 -4.73 -15.21 -0.77
N THR A 306 -4.38 -15.27 -2.06
CA THR A 306 -3.93 -14.10 -2.82
C THR A 306 -4.99 -13.00 -2.81
N HIS A 307 -4.54 -11.77 -3.07
CA HIS A 307 -5.40 -10.60 -3.05
C HIS A 307 -6.66 -10.79 -3.91
N LYS A 308 -7.82 -10.45 -3.36
CA LYS A 308 -9.14 -10.73 -3.96
C LYS A 308 -9.43 -9.87 -5.19
N ASN A 309 -8.71 -8.76 -5.37
CA ASN A 309 -8.85 -7.87 -6.52
C ASN A 309 -8.32 -8.53 -7.81
N VAL A 310 -9.18 -9.30 -8.46
CA VAL A 310 -8.92 -9.90 -9.77
C VAL A 310 -9.02 -8.87 -10.90
N GLU A 311 -9.81 -7.81 -10.72
CA GLU A 311 -10.00 -6.73 -11.70
C GLU A 311 -8.68 -6.06 -12.06
N LEU A 312 -7.89 -5.68 -11.04
CA LEU A 312 -6.56 -5.11 -11.25
C LEU A 312 -5.64 -6.04 -12.06
N ARG A 313 -5.69 -7.35 -11.79
CA ARG A 313 -4.90 -8.33 -12.54
C ARG A 313 -5.37 -8.44 -13.99
N MET A 314 -6.68 -8.45 -14.23
CA MET A 314 -7.22 -8.46 -15.60
C MET A 314 -6.75 -7.23 -16.38
N LEU A 315 -6.83 -6.05 -15.76
CA LEU A 315 -6.36 -4.78 -16.35
C LEU A 315 -4.85 -4.77 -16.58
N GLN A 316 -4.06 -5.29 -15.63
CA GLN A 316 -2.62 -5.46 -15.78
C GLN A 316 -2.30 -6.32 -17.01
N PHE A 317 -3.00 -7.44 -17.18
CA PHE A 317 -2.75 -8.37 -18.28
C PHE A 317 -3.12 -7.74 -19.63
N GLN A 318 -4.23 -7.00 -19.69
CA GLN A 318 -4.63 -6.23 -20.87
C GLN A 318 -3.60 -5.14 -21.20
N CYS A 319 -3.12 -4.40 -20.20
CA CYS A 319 -2.13 -3.35 -20.37
C CYS A 319 -0.78 -3.91 -20.83
N ALA A 320 -0.33 -5.02 -20.25
CA ALA A 320 0.91 -5.71 -20.63
C ALA A 320 0.83 -6.33 -22.04
N ALA A 321 -0.37 -6.70 -22.50
CA ALA A 321 -0.61 -7.18 -23.85
C ALA A 321 -0.58 -6.06 -24.92
N ASP A 322 -0.77 -4.80 -24.52
CA ASP A 322 -0.68 -3.63 -25.41
C ASP A 322 0.75 -3.04 -25.40
N PRO A 323 1.53 -3.18 -26.50
CA PRO A 323 2.89 -2.67 -26.56
C PRO A 323 3.00 -1.15 -26.40
N LYS A 324 1.98 -0.39 -26.82
CA LYS A 324 2.00 1.09 -26.71
C LYS A 324 1.83 1.52 -25.26
N ARG A 325 0.87 0.93 -24.54
CA ARG A 325 0.65 1.20 -23.10
C ARG A 325 1.85 0.74 -22.27
N SER A 326 2.38 -0.45 -22.56
CA SER A 326 3.57 -0.98 -21.89
C SER A 326 4.78 -0.08 -22.08
N LEU A 327 5.03 0.37 -23.32
CA LEU A 327 6.12 1.30 -23.62
C LEU A 327 5.92 2.66 -22.93
N PHE A 328 4.70 3.17 -22.90
CA PHE A 328 4.39 4.43 -22.21
C PHE A 328 4.78 4.40 -20.73
N LEU A 329 4.42 3.33 -20.01
CA LEU A 329 4.81 3.11 -18.61
C LEU A 329 6.33 2.95 -18.48
N ALA A 330 6.93 2.11 -19.33
CA ALA A 330 8.36 1.81 -19.30
C ALA A 330 9.22 3.08 -19.47
N ARG A 331 8.84 3.99 -20.37
CA ARG A 331 9.53 5.27 -20.59
C ARG A 331 9.63 6.10 -19.31
N LYS A 332 8.53 6.19 -18.54
CA LYS A 332 8.47 6.96 -17.30
C LYS A 332 9.39 6.34 -16.23
N VAL A 333 9.32 5.02 -16.05
CA VAL A 333 10.17 4.26 -15.10
C VAL A 333 11.65 4.43 -15.43
N VAL A 334 12.05 4.21 -16.69
CA VAL A 334 13.45 4.30 -17.12
C VAL A 334 13.98 5.73 -17.05
N ALA A 335 13.20 6.72 -17.51
CA ALA A 335 13.59 8.13 -17.37
C ALA A 335 13.77 8.50 -15.88
N GLY A 336 12.89 8.00 -15.01
CA GLY A 336 12.99 8.22 -13.57
C GLY A 336 14.24 7.61 -12.94
N LYS A 337 14.56 6.36 -13.28
CA LYS A 337 15.83 5.71 -12.91
C LYS A 337 17.03 6.57 -13.29
N ILE A 338 17.12 7.01 -14.55
CA ILE A 338 18.27 7.78 -15.04
C ILE A 338 18.40 9.11 -14.29
N LYS A 339 17.28 9.80 -14.05
CA LYS A 339 17.25 11.05 -13.26
C LYS A 339 17.74 10.81 -11.83
N ASN A 340 17.31 9.72 -11.17
CA ASN A 340 17.79 9.38 -9.83
C ASN A 340 19.28 8.97 -9.80
N CYS A 341 19.76 8.21 -10.79
CA CYS A 341 21.18 7.89 -10.95
C CYS A 341 22.03 9.17 -11.05
N ARG A 342 21.59 10.12 -11.89
CA ARG A 342 22.24 11.42 -12.05
C ARG A 342 22.27 12.22 -10.74
N THR A 343 21.13 12.28 -10.02
CA THR A 343 21.05 12.99 -8.73
C THR A 343 21.98 12.36 -7.69
N LEU A 344 22.04 11.03 -7.62
CA LEU A 344 22.90 10.34 -6.67
C LEU A 344 24.38 10.58 -6.97
N LEU A 345 24.80 10.50 -8.24
CA LEU A 345 26.18 10.81 -8.65
C LEU A 345 26.56 12.24 -8.27
N ARG A 346 25.74 13.22 -8.68
CA ARG A 346 25.98 14.65 -8.39
C ARG A 346 26.17 14.92 -6.89
N ARG A 347 25.47 14.16 -6.02
CA ARG A 347 25.52 14.34 -4.56
C ARG A 347 26.71 13.65 -3.90
N ASN A 348 27.18 12.52 -4.44
CA ASN A 348 28.12 11.64 -3.74
C ASN A 348 29.49 11.51 -4.41
N ASN A 349 29.64 11.94 -5.67
CA ASN A 349 30.92 11.95 -6.37
C ASN A 349 31.35 13.42 -6.61
N PRO A 350 32.26 13.98 -5.78
CA PRO A 350 32.76 15.35 -5.96
C PRO A 350 33.55 15.56 -7.25
N GLU A 351 34.12 14.50 -7.82
CA GLU A 351 34.97 14.52 -9.01
C GLU A 351 34.18 14.20 -10.29
N VAL A 352 32.85 14.06 -10.21
CA VAL A 352 32.05 13.70 -11.37
C VAL A 352 32.16 14.78 -12.46
N GLY A 353 32.61 14.37 -13.64
CA GLY A 353 32.72 15.26 -14.79
C GLY A 353 31.35 15.80 -15.23
N ALA A 354 31.30 17.09 -15.59
CA ALA A 354 30.08 17.74 -16.10
C ALA A 354 29.47 16.98 -17.30
N ASP A 355 30.33 16.41 -18.15
CA ASP A 355 29.92 15.62 -19.32
C ASP A 355 29.09 14.39 -18.97
N SER A 356 29.43 13.68 -17.88
CA SER A 356 28.67 12.51 -17.44
C SER A 356 27.27 12.90 -16.94
N LEU A 357 27.18 14.00 -16.18
CA LEU A 357 25.89 14.52 -15.70
C LEU A 357 25.02 15.06 -16.85
N ALA A 358 25.64 15.68 -17.86
CA ALA A 358 24.96 16.15 -19.06
C ALA A 358 24.48 14.98 -19.94
N LEU A 359 25.32 13.94 -20.09
CA LEU A 359 24.96 12.73 -20.83
C LEU A 359 23.76 12.02 -20.18
N LEU A 360 23.76 11.82 -18.86
CA LEU A 360 22.63 11.22 -18.16
C LEU A 360 21.36 12.07 -18.28
N ALA A 361 21.46 13.40 -18.24
CA ALA A 361 20.31 14.26 -18.47
C ALA A 361 19.73 14.06 -19.89
N LYS A 362 20.60 14.04 -20.91
CA LYS A 362 20.20 13.79 -22.31
C LYS A 362 19.58 12.40 -22.50
N LEU A 363 20.14 11.37 -21.86
CA LEU A 363 19.62 10.01 -21.92
C LEU A 363 18.26 9.88 -21.24
N ALA A 364 18.01 10.62 -20.15
CA ALA A 364 16.70 10.65 -19.51
C ALA A 364 15.60 11.24 -20.41
N GLU A 365 15.90 12.32 -21.14
CA GLU A 365 14.95 12.91 -22.09
C GLU A 365 14.73 11.98 -23.30
N LYS A 366 15.79 11.38 -23.84
CA LYS A 366 15.65 10.34 -24.88
C LYS A 366 14.83 9.13 -24.43
N ALA A 367 14.98 8.70 -23.18
CA ALA A 367 14.17 7.62 -22.62
C ALA A 367 12.69 8.00 -22.57
N HIS A 368 12.38 9.28 -22.30
CA HIS A 368 11.00 9.77 -22.29
C HIS A 368 10.35 9.71 -23.67
N GLU A 369 11.12 9.96 -24.74
CA GLU A 369 10.65 10.01 -26.12
C GLU A 369 10.80 8.69 -26.91
N ALA A 370 11.38 7.64 -26.30
CA ALA A 370 11.82 6.44 -27.00
C ALA A 370 10.69 5.72 -27.76
N SER A 371 10.74 5.68 -29.09
CA SER A 371 9.66 5.15 -29.94
C SER A 371 9.40 3.64 -29.84
N ALA A 372 10.35 2.86 -29.30
CA ALA A 372 10.26 1.41 -29.18
C ALA A 372 11.00 0.87 -27.94
N SER A 373 10.60 -0.32 -27.47
CA SER A 373 11.18 -0.97 -26.29
C SER A 373 12.66 -1.32 -26.45
N GLU A 374 13.09 -1.72 -27.64
CA GLU A 374 14.50 -2.02 -27.96
C GLU A 374 15.38 -0.77 -27.84
N SER A 375 14.88 0.38 -28.33
CA SER A 375 15.56 1.67 -28.20
C SER A 375 15.67 2.07 -26.72
N LEU A 376 14.59 1.89 -25.96
CA LEU A 376 14.58 2.18 -24.53
C LEU A 376 15.57 1.31 -23.74
N LEU A 377 15.71 0.02 -24.09
CA LEU A 377 16.74 -0.87 -23.54
C LEU A 377 18.17 -0.39 -23.86
N GLY A 378 18.41 0.07 -25.08
CA GLY A 378 19.71 0.64 -25.47
C GLY A 378 20.05 1.90 -24.67
N ILE A 379 19.07 2.78 -24.45
CA ILE A 379 19.22 4.00 -23.66
C ILE A 379 19.49 3.65 -22.17
N GLU A 380 18.76 2.70 -21.61
CA GLU A 380 18.96 2.20 -20.25
C GLU A 380 20.36 1.61 -20.06
N GLY A 381 20.82 0.81 -21.02
CA GLY A 381 22.17 0.24 -21.05
C GLY A 381 23.27 1.31 -21.06
N ALA A 382 23.16 2.29 -21.97
CA ALA A 382 24.13 3.39 -22.06
C ALA A 382 24.15 4.26 -20.79
N ALA A 383 22.98 4.50 -20.20
CA ALA A 383 22.89 5.24 -18.93
C ALA A 383 23.50 4.46 -17.77
N ALA A 384 23.29 3.14 -17.72
CA ALA A 384 23.87 2.26 -16.71
C ALA A 384 25.41 2.20 -16.83
N GLU A 385 25.94 2.08 -18.04
CA GLU A 385 27.39 2.09 -18.29
C GLU A 385 28.02 3.41 -17.82
N CYS A 386 27.46 4.55 -18.23
CA CYS A 386 27.90 5.87 -17.75
C CYS A 386 27.85 5.96 -16.23
N TYR A 387 26.74 5.55 -15.62
CA TYR A 387 26.56 5.60 -14.16
C TYR A 387 27.56 4.72 -13.41
N PHE A 388 27.73 3.45 -13.81
CA PHE A 388 28.61 2.52 -13.11
C PHE A 388 30.10 2.83 -13.32
N SER A 389 30.50 3.39 -14.47
CA SER A 389 31.86 3.88 -14.69
C SER A 389 32.29 4.95 -13.67
N GLN A 390 31.32 5.73 -13.17
CA GLN A 390 31.54 6.80 -12.20
C GLN A 390 31.27 6.36 -10.75
N PHE A 391 30.84 5.12 -10.53
CA PHE A 391 30.37 4.64 -9.22
C PHE A 391 31.50 4.57 -8.18
N GLY A 392 32.69 4.14 -8.61
CA GLY A 392 33.87 4.09 -7.74
C GLY A 392 34.24 5.45 -7.13
N GLY A 393 33.95 6.56 -7.84
CA GLY A 393 34.16 7.92 -7.34
C GLY A 393 33.23 8.33 -6.20
N MET A 394 32.17 7.57 -5.92
CA MET A 394 31.30 7.77 -4.74
C MET A 394 31.85 7.11 -3.46
N LEU A 395 32.94 6.33 -3.56
CA LEU A 395 33.56 5.66 -2.43
C LEU A 395 34.71 6.51 -1.84
N LYS A 396 34.70 6.67 -0.51
CA LYS A 396 35.77 7.33 0.26
C LYS A 396 37.02 6.43 0.35
N GLU A 397 38.15 6.95 0.83
CA GLU A 397 39.45 6.24 0.85
C GLU A 397 39.39 4.81 1.41
N GLY A 398 38.68 4.57 2.53
CA GLY A 398 38.50 3.21 3.07
C GLY A 398 37.65 2.27 2.20
N GLY A 399 36.82 2.82 1.31
CA GLY A 399 36.07 2.09 0.29
C GLY A 399 36.84 1.86 -1.01
N LYS A 400 37.87 2.67 -1.30
CA LYS A 400 38.72 2.53 -2.52
C LYS A 400 39.56 1.24 -2.52
N ASP A 401 39.76 0.64 -1.35
CA ASP A 401 40.32 -0.71 -1.17
C ASP A 401 39.51 -1.81 -1.90
N PHE A 402 38.27 -1.50 -2.29
CA PHE A 402 37.39 -2.35 -3.08
C PHE A 402 37.35 -1.82 -4.52
N SER A 403 38.22 -2.34 -5.39
CA SER A 403 38.24 -1.98 -6.81
C SER A 403 36.88 -2.26 -7.47
N PHE A 404 36.27 -1.24 -8.05
CA PHE A 404 35.04 -1.36 -8.83
C PHE A 404 35.28 -0.89 -10.26
N LEU A 405 35.36 -1.86 -11.19
CA LEU A 405 35.57 -1.58 -12.61
C LEU A 405 34.24 -1.42 -13.34
N ASP A 406 33.33 -2.39 -13.13
CA ASP A 406 32.01 -2.38 -13.77
C ASP A 406 31.03 -3.31 -13.02
N ARG A 407 29.74 -3.18 -13.32
CA ARG A 407 28.67 -4.02 -12.77
C ARG A 407 28.70 -5.41 -13.39
N ASN A 408 29.19 -6.40 -12.63
CA ASN A 408 29.15 -7.81 -13.02
C ASN A 408 28.08 -8.60 -12.25
N ARG A 409 27.28 -9.39 -12.97
CA ARG A 409 26.12 -10.10 -12.40
C ARG A 409 26.28 -11.61 -12.64
N ARG A 410 26.61 -12.33 -11.57
CA ARG A 410 26.52 -13.80 -11.43
C ARG A 410 27.64 -14.61 -12.10
N PRO A 411 28.56 -15.17 -11.29
CA PRO A 411 28.84 -14.84 -9.90
C PRO A 411 29.51 -13.44 -9.79
N PRO A 412 29.24 -12.66 -8.73
CA PRO A 412 29.97 -11.43 -8.46
C PRO A 412 31.47 -11.70 -8.36
N LYS A 413 32.29 -10.87 -9.01
CA LYS A 413 33.76 -11.01 -9.01
C LYS A 413 34.45 -10.19 -7.93
N ASP A 414 33.73 -9.23 -7.34
CA ASP A 414 34.24 -8.32 -6.34
C ASP A 414 33.23 -8.07 -5.19
N PRO A 415 33.72 -7.60 -4.03
CA PRO A 415 32.90 -7.30 -2.86
C PRO A 415 31.75 -6.31 -3.09
N LEU A 416 31.95 -5.24 -3.84
CA LEU A 416 30.91 -4.23 -4.08
C LEU A 416 29.77 -4.81 -4.94
N ASN A 417 30.10 -5.52 -6.02
CA ASN A 417 29.11 -6.25 -6.81
C ASN A 417 28.36 -7.31 -5.99
N ALA A 418 29.01 -7.95 -5.00
CA ALA A 418 28.33 -8.88 -4.10
C ALA A 418 27.31 -8.17 -3.21
N VAL A 419 27.66 -7.03 -2.60
CA VAL A 419 26.76 -6.20 -1.79
C VAL A 419 25.60 -5.67 -2.63
N LEU A 420 25.86 -5.04 -3.78
CA LEU A 420 24.83 -4.52 -4.69
C LEU A 420 23.86 -5.63 -5.14
N SER A 421 24.39 -6.80 -5.50
CA SER A 421 23.54 -7.93 -5.91
C SER A 421 22.65 -8.42 -4.78
N TYR A 422 23.16 -8.44 -3.54
CA TYR A 422 22.40 -8.82 -2.36
C TYR A 422 21.30 -7.81 -2.05
N LEU A 423 21.62 -6.51 -2.04
CA LEU A 423 20.67 -5.43 -1.77
C LEU A 423 19.58 -5.33 -2.85
N TYR A 424 19.93 -5.46 -4.13
CA TYR A 424 18.91 -5.58 -5.20
C TYR A 424 18.03 -6.81 -4.99
N GLY A 425 18.60 -7.92 -4.54
CA GLY A 425 17.85 -9.12 -4.23
C GLY A 425 16.83 -8.90 -3.11
N ILE A 426 17.16 -8.13 -2.08
CA ILE A 426 16.21 -7.77 -1.01
C ILE A 426 15.14 -6.81 -1.53
N LEU A 427 15.55 -5.75 -2.24
CA LEU A 427 14.62 -4.73 -2.75
C LEU A 427 13.56 -5.30 -3.71
N VAL A 428 13.97 -6.20 -4.62
CA VAL A 428 13.01 -6.90 -5.51
C VAL A 428 11.98 -7.70 -4.71
N LYS A 429 12.38 -8.28 -3.57
CA LYS A 429 11.46 -9.09 -2.74
C LYS A 429 10.47 -8.21 -2.00
N ASP A 430 10.93 -7.10 -1.42
CA ASP A 430 10.03 -6.13 -0.80
C ASP A 430 9.01 -5.63 -1.84
N LEU A 431 9.43 -5.29 -3.05
CA LEU A 431 8.52 -4.92 -4.14
C LEU A 431 7.62 -6.07 -4.57
N PHE A 432 8.11 -7.31 -4.63
CA PHE A 432 7.29 -8.47 -4.96
C PHE A 432 6.13 -8.63 -3.97
N VAL A 433 6.43 -8.55 -2.67
CA VAL A 433 5.43 -8.65 -1.60
C VAL A 433 4.46 -7.47 -1.66
N THR A 434 4.96 -6.25 -1.82
CA THR A 434 4.13 -5.04 -1.93
C THR A 434 3.18 -5.11 -3.12
N LEU A 435 3.68 -5.52 -4.31
CA LEU A 435 2.86 -5.66 -5.50
C LEU A 435 1.76 -6.72 -5.33
N LEU A 436 2.11 -7.84 -4.69
CA LEU A 436 1.16 -8.91 -4.39
C LEU A 436 0.09 -8.45 -3.39
N ALA A 437 0.46 -7.63 -2.40
CA ALA A 437 -0.46 -7.04 -1.43
C ALA A 437 -1.38 -5.99 -2.06
N VAL A 438 -0.91 -5.22 -3.04
CA VAL A 438 -1.74 -4.27 -3.83
C VAL A 438 -2.66 -5.00 -4.80
N GLY A 439 -2.34 -6.25 -5.16
CA GLY A 439 -3.16 -7.10 -6.01
C GLY A 439 -2.66 -7.27 -7.44
N PHE A 440 -1.42 -6.92 -7.75
CA PHE A 440 -0.78 -7.26 -9.02
C PHE A 440 -0.32 -8.72 -9.07
N ASP A 441 -0.08 -9.24 -10.28
CA ASP A 441 0.83 -10.36 -10.51
C ASP A 441 2.27 -9.85 -10.64
N PRO A 442 3.18 -10.11 -9.67
CA PRO A 442 4.53 -9.57 -9.73
C PRO A 442 5.40 -10.12 -10.87
N TYR A 443 4.99 -11.21 -11.53
CA TYR A 443 5.73 -11.82 -12.64
C TYR A 443 5.46 -11.17 -14.00
N LEU A 444 4.41 -10.36 -14.12
CA LEU A 444 4.03 -9.71 -15.38
C LEU A 444 4.35 -8.21 -15.37
N GLY A 445 5.52 -7.84 -15.88
CA GLY A 445 5.95 -6.45 -16.02
C GLY A 445 5.49 -5.79 -17.31
N PHE A 446 5.69 -4.47 -17.40
CA PHE A 446 5.45 -3.64 -18.58
C PHE A 446 6.72 -3.33 -19.37
N TYR A 447 7.89 -3.41 -18.72
CA TYR A 447 9.19 -3.15 -19.35
C TYR A 447 10.02 -4.43 -19.48
N HIS A 448 10.28 -5.12 -18.38
CA HIS A 448 11.03 -6.36 -18.42
C HIS A 448 10.20 -7.49 -19.02
N ARG A 449 10.73 -8.16 -20.05
CA ARG A 449 10.09 -9.32 -20.66
C ARG A 449 9.90 -10.45 -19.62
N PRO A 450 8.70 -11.03 -19.50
CA PRO A 450 8.45 -12.20 -18.67
C PRO A 450 9.38 -13.34 -19.08
N ARG A 451 10.03 -13.97 -18.09
CA ARG A 451 10.79 -15.22 -18.24
C ARG A 451 10.44 -16.10 -17.06
N TYR A 452 10.51 -17.42 -17.23
CA TYR A 452 10.18 -18.36 -16.16
C TYR A 452 10.91 -17.99 -14.85
N GLY A 453 10.14 -17.78 -13.78
CA GLY A 453 10.64 -17.43 -12.45
C GLY A 453 11.20 -16.01 -12.28
N ARG A 454 11.18 -15.15 -13.31
CA ARG A 454 11.65 -13.76 -13.22
C ARG A 454 10.50 -12.83 -12.79
N PRO A 455 10.58 -12.16 -11.63
CA PRO A 455 9.53 -11.24 -11.17
C PRO A 455 9.60 -9.92 -11.94
N ALA A 456 9.07 -9.90 -13.17
CA ALA A 456 9.29 -8.80 -14.10
C ALA A 456 8.73 -7.47 -13.61
N LEU A 457 7.52 -7.43 -13.03
CA LEU A 457 6.94 -6.19 -12.52
C LEU A 457 7.70 -5.64 -11.32
N ALA A 458 8.12 -6.53 -10.40
CA ALA A 458 8.95 -6.11 -9.27
C ALA A 458 10.29 -5.53 -9.73
N LEU A 459 10.86 -6.07 -10.81
CA LEU A 459 12.07 -5.51 -11.42
C LEU A 459 11.81 -4.16 -12.09
N ASP A 460 10.69 -3.98 -12.77
CA ASP A 460 10.29 -2.69 -13.36
C ASP A 460 10.19 -1.62 -12.28
N MET A 461 9.37 -1.86 -11.26
CA MET A 461 9.17 -0.93 -10.14
C MET A 461 10.47 -0.65 -9.38
N MET A 462 11.38 -1.63 -9.29
CA MET A 462 12.66 -1.45 -8.62
C MET A 462 13.52 -0.39 -9.29
N GLU A 463 13.43 -0.21 -10.61
CA GLU A 463 14.37 0.63 -11.36
C GLU A 463 14.46 2.06 -10.83
N GLU A 464 13.35 2.66 -10.41
CA GLU A 464 13.32 4.01 -9.81
C GLU A 464 14.03 4.08 -8.46
N PHE A 465 14.02 2.98 -7.71
CA PHE A 465 14.50 2.91 -6.33
C PHE A 465 15.92 2.36 -6.18
N ARG A 466 16.50 1.71 -7.20
CA ARG A 466 17.88 1.18 -7.15
C ARG A 466 18.90 2.23 -6.67
N PRO A 467 19.01 3.41 -7.31
CA PRO A 467 19.93 4.45 -6.85
C PRO A 467 19.57 4.97 -5.45
N LEU A 468 18.28 5.06 -5.13
CA LEU A 468 17.80 5.71 -3.91
C LEU A 468 17.95 4.84 -2.66
N ILE A 469 17.81 3.53 -2.81
CA ILE A 469 17.79 2.58 -1.69
C ILE A 469 19.04 1.71 -1.75
N ALA A 470 19.14 0.81 -2.72
CA ALA A 470 20.18 -0.22 -2.74
C ALA A 470 21.58 0.37 -2.97
N ASP A 471 21.75 1.25 -3.96
CA ASP A 471 23.05 1.84 -4.26
C ASP A 471 23.49 2.79 -3.14
N SER A 472 22.57 3.63 -2.65
CA SER A 472 22.81 4.51 -1.50
C SER A 472 23.23 3.74 -0.25
N VAL A 473 22.59 2.60 0.04
CA VAL A 473 22.95 1.73 1.17
C VAL A 473 24.34 1.13 0.96
N ALA A 474 24.63 0.62 -0.25
CA ALA A 474 25.96 0.08 -0.56
C ALA A 474 27.06 1.14 -0.32
N ILE A 475 26.89 2.34 -0.89
CA ILE A 475 27.83 3.46 -0.71
C ILE A 475 28.06 3.74 0.77
N ASN A 476 27.00 3.84 1.56
CA ASN A 476 27.10 4.12 2.99
C ASN A 476 27.80 3.01 3.78
N LEU A 477 27.50 1.74 3.49
CA LEU A 477 28.14 0.61 4.17
C LEU A 477 29.66 0.61 3.97
N PHE A 478 30.14 0.89 2.76
CA PHE A 478 31.57 0.99 2.48
C PHE A 478 32.18 2.28 3.05
N ASN A 479 31.52 3.42 2.87
CA ASN A 479 32.04 4.73 3.32
C ASN A 479 32.13 4.86 4.84
N ASN A 480 31.26 4.17 5.58
CA ASN A 480 31.27 4.16 7.04
C ASN A 480 32.09 3.00 7.63
N GLY A 481 32.67 2.14 6.80
CA GLY A 481 33.42 0.96 7.26
C GLY A 481 32.57 -0.10 7.96
N GLU A 482 31.25 -0.11 7.72
CA GLU A 482 30.33 -1.11 8.29
C GLU A 482 30.50 -2.51 7.66
N ILE A 483 31.16 -2.56 6.50
CA ILE A 483 31.55 -3.78 5.82
C ILE A 483 33.06 -3.75 5.55
N ALA A 484 33.76 -4.80 5.97
CA ALA A 484 35.20 -4.93 5.84
C ALA A 484 35.60 -6.17 5.00
N LYS A 485 36.90 -6.34 4.73
CA LYS A 485 37.42 -7.47 3.95
C LYS A 485 37.05 -8.83 4.53
N GLY A 486 36.90 -8.93 5.87
CA GLY A 486 36.49 -10.15 6.57
C GLY A 486 35.03 -10.55 6.37
N ASP A 487 34.19 -9.66 5.85
CA ASP A 487 32.77 -9.92 5.64
C ASP A 487 32.47 -10.68 4.34
N PHE A 488 33.50 -11.08 3.60
CA PHE A 488 33.37 -11.73 2.30
C PHE A 488 34.02 -13.11 2.28
N VAL A 489 33.33 -14.05 1.63
CA VAL A 489 33.87 -15.36 1.30
C VAL A 489 34.20 -15.37 -0.18
N LYS A 490 35.49 -15.41 -0.49
CA LYS A 490 36.01 -15.49 -1.87
C LYS A 490 36.27 -16.94 -2.23
N THR A 491 35.69 -17.38 -3.35
CA THR A 491 35.87 -18.72 -3.92
C THR A 491 36.36 -18.60 -5.36
N ARG A 492 36.79 -19.70 -5.98
CA ARG A 492 37.08 -19.71 -7.43
C ARG A 492 35.86 -19.36 -8.29
N ALA A 493 34.66 -19.62 -7.78
CA ALA A 493 33.43 -19.27 -8.47
C ALA A 493 33.17 -17.75 -8.38
N GLY A 494 33.42 -17.11 -7.23
CA GLY A 494 33.26 -15.67 -7.07
C GLY A 494 33.19 -15.24 -5.61
N VAL A 495 32.70 -14.03 -5.39
CA VAL A 495 32.61 -13.38 -4.07
C VAL A 495 31.17 -13.46 -3.55
N SER A 496 31.03 -13.85 -2.29
CA SER A 496 29.76 -13.89 -1.56
C SER A 496 29.89 -13.25 -0.18
N LEU A 497 28.76 -12.81 0.40
CA LEU A 497 28.75 -12.27 1.75
C LEU A 497 28.76 -13.38 2.80
N SER A 498 29.59 -13.19 3.84
CA SER A 498 29.56 -13.96 5.08
C SER A 498 28.25 -13.70 5.86
N SER A 499 28.04 -14.41 6.97
CA SER A 499 26.92 -14.14 7.88
C SER A 499 26.99 -12.72 8.47
N GLY A 500 28.19 -12.25 8.84
CA GLY A 500 28.44 -10.89 9.32
C GLY A 500 28.08 -9.83 8.27
N GLY A 501 28.62 -10.00 7.05
CA GLY A 501 28.34 -9.11 5.92
C GLY A 501 26.86 -9.05 5.53
N LYS A 502 26.15 -10.19 5.57
CA LYS A 502 24.69 -10.20 5.33
C LYS A 502 23.93 -9.43 6.40
N LYS A 503 24.30 -9.60 7.68
CA LYS A 503 23.68 -8.88 8.80
C LYS A 503 23.91 -7.37 8.65
N ALA A 504 25.13 -6.94 8.32
CA ALA A 504 25.43 -5.53 8.06
C ALA A 504 24.60 -4.98 6.88
N ALA A 505 24.53 -5.72 5.77
CA ALA A 505 23.73 -5.31 4.60
C ALA A 505 22.23 -5.19 4.90
N VAL A 506 21.64 -6.16 5.62
CA VAL A 506 20.22 -6.10 6.04
C VAL A 506 19.99 -4.93 6.99
N SER A 507 20.85 -4.73 7.99
CA SER A 507 20.74 -3.59 8.91
C SER A 507 20.81 -2.24 8.18
N GLY A 508 21.73 -2.09 7.24
CA GLY A 508 21.83 -0.87 6.43
C GLY A 508 20.60 -0.65 5.54
N TYR A 509 20.08 -1.72 4.95
CA TYR A 509 18.85 -1.68 4.15
C TYR A 509 17.65 -1.26 4.99
N GLU A 510 17.42 -1.88 6.15
CA GLU A 510 16.30 -1.55 7.03
C GLU A 510 16.34 -0.11 7.53
N ARG A 511 17.53 0.39 7.94
CA ARG A 511 17.68 1.81 8.31
C ARG A 511 17.31 2.75 7.15
N ARG A 512 17.61 2.36 5.91
CA ARG A 512 17.22 3.14 4.74
C ARG A 512 15.71 3.09 4.49
N MET A 513 15.08 1.93 4.67
CA MET A 513 13.64 1.76 4.51
C MET A 513 12.83 2.58 5.54
N GLU A 514 13.34 2.72 6.77
CA GLU A 514 12.77 3.53 7.84
C GLU A 514 13.06 5.03 7.70
N THR A 515 13.97 5.45 6.81
CA THR A 515 14.31 6.86 6.64
C THR A 515 13.10 7.64 6.12
N GLU A 516 12.63 8.62 6.89
CA GLU A 516 11.60 9.57 6.45
C GLU A 516 12.18 10.63 5.51
N ILE A 517 11.44 10.91 4.44
CA ILE A 517 11.73 11.96 3.47
C ILE A 517 10.48 12.77 3.18
N ILE A 518 10.64 13.97 2.67
CA ILE A 518 9.53 14.76 2.13
C ILE A 518 9.23 14.23 0.72
N HIS A 519 8.01 13.76 0.48
CA HIS A 519 7.60 13.28 -0.84
C HIS A 519 7.76 14.42 -1.86
N PRO A 520 8.55 14.25 -2.92
CA PRO A 520 8.97 15.32 -3.84
C PRO A 520 7.80 15.97 -4.59
N LEU A 521 6.74 15.20 -4.81
CA LEU A 521 5.53 15.61 -5.50
C LEU A 521 4.41 16.01 -4.53
N PHE A 522 4.32 15.36 -3.38
CA PHE A 522 3.16 15.48 -2.48
C PHE A 522 3.42 16.31 -1.22
N GLY A 523 4.68 16.63 -0.92
CA GLY A 523 5.06 17.55 0.16
C GLY A 523 4.95 16.99 1.59
N TYR A 524 4.34 15.82 1.80
CA TYR A 524 4.25 15.21 3.13
C TYR A 524 5.47 14.36 3.48
N LYS A 525 5.71 14.12 4.77
CA LYS A 525 6.74 13.18 5.25
C LYS A 525 6.29 11.73 5.06
N VAL A 526 7.19 10.89 4.57
CA VAL A 526 6.93 9.48 4.27
C VAL A 526 8.21 8.66 4.33
N SER A 527 8.13 7.41 4.81
CA SER A 527 9.27 6.47 4.80
C SER A 527 9.47 5.85 3.41
N TYR A 528 10.70 5.43 3.07
CA TYR A 528 10.94 4.71 1.80
C TYR A 528 10.09 3.45 1.67
N ARG A 529 9.84 2.72 2.77
CA ARG A 529 8.95 1.55 2.78
C ARG A 529 7.55 1.91 2.31
N ARG A 530 6.99 3.00 2.84
CA ARG A 530 5.68 3.48 2.43
C ARG A 530 5.66 4.01 0.99
N VAL A 531 6.75 4.61 0.52
CA VAL A 531 6.87 5.06 -0.88
C VAL A 531 6.76 3.88 -1.86
N LEU A 532 7.32 2.70 -1.55
CA LEU A 532 7.18 1.52 -2.42
C LEU A 532 5.71 1.14 -2.63
N GLU A 533 4.91 1.19 -1.55
CA GLU A 533 3.49 0.91 -1.61
C GLU A 533 2.71 2.00 -2.33
N VAL A 534 2.98 3.28 -2.01
CA VAL A 534 2.35 4.42 -2.69
C VAL A 534 2.58 4.34 -4.21
N GLN A 535 3.82 4.12 -4.65
CA GLN A 535 4.13 4.00 -6.08
C GLN A 535 3.46 2.78 -6.74
N SER A 536 3.39 1.65 -6.02
CA SER A 536 2.64 0.48 -6.50
C SER A 536 1.14 0.78 -6.65
N ARG A 537 0.54 1.53 -5.73
CA ARG A 537 -0.88 1.94 -5.81
C ARG A 537 -1.12 3.00 -6.89
N LEU A 538 -0.19 3.94 -7.08
CA LEU A 538 -0.25 4.89 -8.20
C LEU A 538 -0.20 4.16 -9.54
N LEU A 539 0.69 3.17 -9.70
CA LEU A 539 0.68 2.30 -10.87
C LEU A 539 -0.67 1.61 -11.07
N ALA A 540 -1.29 1.10 -10.00
CA ALA A 540 -2.64 0.51 -10.08
C ALA A 540 -3.68 1.52 -10.60
N ARG A 541 -3.59 2.78 -10.17
CA ARG A 541 -4.48 3.86 -10.66
C ARG A 541 -4.25 4.20 -12.12
N VAL A 542 -3.01 4.09 -12.62
CA VAL A 542 -2.72 4.24 -14.06
C VAL A 542 -3.28 3.07 -14.86
N VAL A 543 -3.05 1.85 -14.38
CA VAL A 543 -3.53 0.63 -15.04
C VAL A 543 -5.07 0.58 -15.08
N SER A 544 -5.75 1.12 -14.07
CA SER A 544 -7.20 1.26 -14.05
C SER A 544 -7.74 2.48 -14.81
N GLY A 545 -6.87 3.33 -15.36
CA GLY A 545 -7.27 4.55 -16.09
C GLY A 545 -7.79 5.69 -15.20
N GLU A 546 -7.58 5.63 -13.88
CA GLU A 546 -8.00 6.70 -12.96
C GLU A 546 -7.05 7.92 -13.00
N ILE A 547 -5.77 7.67 -13.30
CA ILE A 547 -4.78 8.69 -13.61
C ILE A 547 -4.12 8.34 -14.94
N GLU A 548 -3.81 9.33 -15.76
CA GLU A 548 -3.33 9.05 -17.13
C GLU A 548 -1.83 8.73 -17.18
N GLN A 549 -1.04 9.47 -16.39
CA GLN A 549 0.41 9.37 -16.40
C GLN A 549 0.94 8.84 -15.08
N TYR A 550 1.80 7.83 -15.16
CA TYR A 550 2.58 7.35 -14.03
C TYR A 550 3.67 8.37 -13.65
N PRO A 551 3.65 8.92 -12.42
CA PRO A 551 4.66 9.87 -11.97
C PRO A 551 5.83 9.13 -11.29
N PRO A 552 7.00 8.98 -11.94
CA PRO A 552 8.11 8.26 -11.32
C PRO A 552 8.58 8.98 -10.05
N PHE A 553 9.04 8.21 -9.07
CA PHE A 553 9.54 8.76 -7.82
C PHE A 553 10.95 9.35 -8.00
N LEU A 554 11.08 10.68 -7.83
CA LEU A 554 12.35 11.40 -8.06
C LEU A 554 12.86 12.11 -6.81
N THR A 555 14.13 11.94 -6.47
CA THR A 555 14.75 12.79 -5.43
C THR A 555 15.37 14.05 -6.03
N ARG A 556 15.23 15.19 -5.33
CA ARG A 556 15.72 16.50 -5.80
C ARG A 556 17.22 16.67 -5.68
#